data_AF-A0A1C7NK63-F1
#
_entry.id   AF-A0A1C7NK63-F1
#
_cell.length_a   1.000
_cell.length_b   1.000
_cell.length_c   1.000
_cell.angle_alpha   90.00
_cell.angle_beta   90.00
_cell.angle_gamma   90.00
#
_symmetry.space_group_name_H-M   'P 1'
#
loop_
_entity.id
_entity.type
_entity.pdbx_description
1 polymer ?
#
loop_
_entity_poly.entity_id
_entity_poly.type
_entity_poly.pdbx_seq_one_letter_code
_entity_poly.pdbx_strand_id
1 'polypeptide(L)'
;MEAVSFSKFKDCLDAWNKKNELGAQCLSQQKPGQSSDDLSKVTDELKEVLDTMSQEYTAIVKQAGFQETLSSESTDIPNEITLLRNCLDMYDQEFMVKECIKGVASNQGFATQQHLSGSIALWKSESYLDDEIQLQIKQLK
;
A
#
# COMPACT_ATOMS: atom_id res chain seq x y z
N MET A 1 25.82 18.16 1.46
CA MET A 1 24.71 17.22 1.69
C MET A 1 23.96 17.11 0.38
N GLU A 2 23.91 15.92 -0.21
CA GLU A 2 23.00 15.67 -1.33
C GLU A 2 21.56 15.86 -0.84
N ALA A 3 20.72 16.50 -1.64
CA ALA A 3 19.31 16.65 -1.30
C ALA A 3 18.67 15.25 -1.30
N VAL A 4 17.97 14.91 -0.22
CA VAL A 4 17.22 13.67 -0.12
C VAL A 4 16.14 13.68 -1.21
N SER A 5 16.12 12.65 -2.06
CA SER A 5 15.14 12.55 -3.14
C SER A 5 13.99 11.62 -2.77
N PHE A 6 12.76 12.08 -3.00
CA PHE A 6 11.55 11.31 -2.72
C PHE A 6 10.92 10.68 -3.97
N SER A 7 11.56 10.82 -5.14
CA SER A 7 10.99 10.44 -6.44
C SER A 7 10.52 8.99 -6.49
N LYS A 8 11.38 8.05 -6.10
CA LYS A 8 11.06 6.62 -6.12
C LYS A 8 9.95 6.23 -5.14
N PHE A 9 9.90 6.87 -3.98
CA PHE A 9 8.79 6.64 -3.04
C PHE A 9 7.46 7.06 -3.68
N LYS A 10 7.44 8.19 -4.38
CA LYS A 10 6.24 8.65 -5.11
C LYS A 10 5.86 7.70 -6.26
N ASP A 11 6.86 7.18 -6.98
CA ASP A 11 6.61 6.18 -8.03
C ASP A 11 5.93 4.93 -7.45
N CYS A 12 6.26 4.54 -6.20
CA CYS A 12 5.59 3.45 -5.50
C CYS A 12 4.12 3.75 -5.20
N LEU A 13 3.75 5.01 -4.89
CA LEU A 13 2.35 5.40 -4.69
C LEU A 13 1.53 5.23 -5.97
N ASP A 14 2.08 5.68 -7.10
CA ASP A 14 1.40 5.53 -8.39
C ASP A 14 1.35 4.07 -8.85
N ALA A 15 2.39 3.29 -8.55
CA ALA A 15 2.40 1.85 -8.80
C ALA A 15 1.34 1.12 -7.95
N TRP A 16 1.23 1.46 -6.66
CA TRP A 16 0.22 0.91 -5.76
C TRP A 16 -1.19 1.15 -6.31
N ASN A 17 -1.51 2.39 -6.65
CA ASN A 17 -2.82 2.76 -7.18
C ASN A 17 -3.18 1.95 -8.44
N LYS A 18 -2.25 1.82 -9.39
CA LYS A 18 -2.46 1.00 -10.60
C LYS A 18 -2.73 -0.47 -10.27
N LYS A 19 -1.97 -1.06 -9.35
CA LYS A 19 -2.16 -2.47 -8.95
C LYS A 19 -3.47 -2.65 -8.17
N ASN A 20 -3.83 -1.68 -7.32
CA ASN A 20 -5.08 -1.69 -6.60
C ASN A 20 -6.29 -1.65 -7.55
N GLU A 21 -6.26 -0.80 -8.58
CA GLU A 21 -7.28 -0.76 -9.63
C GLU A 21 -7.39 -2.10 -10.38
N LEU A 22 -6.26 -2.72 -10.74
CA LEU A 22 -6.25 -4.03 -11.39
C LEU A 22 -6.88 -5.10 -10.50
N GLY A 23 -6.57 -5.14 -9.20
CA GLY A 23 -7.18 -6.11 -8.29
C GLY A 23 -8.69 -5.92 -8.14
N ALA A 24 -9.16 -4.67 -8.15
CA ALA A 24 -10.58 -4.36 -8.17
C ALA A 24 -11.26 -4.86 -9.47
N GLN A 25 -10.57 -4.79 -10.61
CA GLN A 25 -11.04 -5.35 -11.88
C GLN A 25 -11.09 -6.89 -11.83
N CYS A 26 -10.04 -7.55 -11.32
CA CYS A 26 -9.99 -9.00 -11.13
C CYS A 26 -11.19 -9.48 -10.28
N LEU A 27 -11.42 -8.85 -9.14
CA LEU A 27 -12.55 -9.18 -8.28
C LEU A 27 -13.90 -8.95 -8.98
N SER A 28 -14.05 -7.87 -9.74
CA SER A 28 -15.30 -7.56 -10.44
C SER A 28 -15.64 -8.58 -11.55
N GLN A 29 -14.64 -9.29 -12.07
CA GLN A 29 -14.81 -10.34 -13.08
C GLN A 29 -14.96 -11.74 -12.46
N GLN A 30 -14.72 -11.87 -11.15
CA GLN A 30 -14.73 -13.15 -10.48
C GLN A 30 -16.15 -13.71 -10.33
N LYS A 31 -16.25 -15.04 -10.35
CA LYS A 31 -17.50 -15.76 -10.06
C LYS A 31 -17.40 -16.43 -8.69
N PRO A 32 -18.50 -16.48 -7.92
CA PRO A 32 -18.56 -17.24 -6.68
C PRO A 32 -18.13 -18.70 -6.87
N GLY A 33 -17.44 -19.25 -5.88
CA GLY A 33 -16.92 -20.62 -5.87
C GLY A 33 -15.74 -20.88 -6.81
N GLN A 34 -15.20 -19.86 -7.48
CA GLN A 34 -14.00 -19.98 -8.30
C GLN A 34 -12.80 -19.35 -7.60
N SER A 35 -11.67 -20.04 -7.66
CA SER A 35 -10.38 -19.46 -7.29
C SER A 35 -9.92 -18.40 -8.28
N SER A 36 -9.01 -17.53 -7.85
CA SER A 36 -8.42 -16.51 -8.72
C SER A 36 -6.91 -16.41 -8.56
N ASP A 37 -6.22 -16.96 -9.56
CA ASP A 37 -4.77 -16.85 -9.69
C ASP A 37 -4.37 -15.41 -10.07
N ASP A 38 -5.21 -14.73 -10.86
CA ASP A 38 -4.99 -13.33 -11.25
C ASP A 38 -4.99 -12.40 -10.04
N LEU A 39 -5.95 -12.58 -9.11
CA LEU A 39 -5.97 -11.79 -7.88
C LEU A 39 -4.75 -12.10 -7.01
N SER A 40 -4.34 -13.37 -6.95
CA SER A 40 -3.15 -13.78 -6.19
C SER A 40 -1.90 -13.06 -6.71
N LYS A 41 -1.73 -13.03 -8.03
CA LYS A 41 -0.62 -12.32 -8.68
C LYS A 41 -0.65 -10.81 -8.39
N VAL A 42 -1.83 -10.17 -8.50
CA VAL A 42 -1.94 -8.73 -8.21
C VAL A 42 -1.60 -8.42 -6.74
N THR A 43 -2.03 -9.26 -5.80
CA THR A 43 -1.69 -9.07 -4.39
C THR A 43 -0.20 -9.28 -4.13
N ASP A 44 0.45 -10.25 -4.78
CA ASP A 44 1.90 -10.43 -4.63
C ASP A 44 2.66 -9.22 -5.21
N GLU A 45 2.23 -8.67 -6.35
CA GLU A 45 2.77 -7.42 -6.91
C GLU A 45 2.53 -6.20 -5.99
N LEU A 46 1.40 -6.12 -5.29
CA LEU A 46 1.16 -5.09 -4.27
C LEU A 46 2.14 -5.22 -3.10
N LYS A 47 2.46 -6.45 -2.68
CA LYS A 47 3.46 -6.68 -1.63
C LYS A 47 4.84 -6.20 -2.06
N GLU A 48 5.25 -6.51 -3.28
CA GLU A 48 6.53 -6.03 -3.83
C GLU A 48 6.61 -4.51 -3.87
N VAL A 49 5.52 -3.81 -4.23
CA VAL A 49 5.45 -2.35 -4.20
C VAL A 49 5.60 -1.82 -2.76
N LEU A 50 4.91 -2.42 -1.79
CA LEU A 50 5.01 -2.01 -0.38
C LEU A 50 6.42 -2.25 0.19
N ASP A 51 7.03 -3.38 -0.12
CA ASP A 51 8.39 -3.70 0.30
C ASP A 51 9.40 -2.72 -0.31
N THR A 52 9.22 -2.34 -1.58
CA THR A 52 10.02 -1.31 -2.24
C THR A 52 9.82 0.05 -1.58
N MET A 53 8.57 0.43 -1.28
CA MET A 53 8.25 1.68 -0.59
C MET A 53 8.93 1.77 0.79
N SER A 54 8.94 0.66 1.54
CA SER A 54 9.60 0.54 2.84
C SER A 54 11.13 0.64 2.75
N GLN A 55 11.73 0.03 1.73
CA GLN A 55 13.16 0.14 1.46
C GLN A 55 13.56 1.58 1.11
N GLU A 56 12.78 2.26 0.27
CA GLU A 56 13.04 3.65 -0.11
C GLU A 56 12.87 4.59 1.09
N TYR A 57 11.85 4.38 1.94
CA TYR A 57 11.74 5.11 3.22
C TYR A 57 12.97 4.91 4.12
N THR A 58 13.42 3.67 4.27
CA THR A 58 14.62 3.37 5.08
C THR A 58 15.86 4.06 4.53
N ALA A 59 16.00 4.13 3.19
CA ALA A 59 17.08 4.84 2.53
C ALA A 59 17.00 6.36 2.77
N ILE A 60 15.81 6.95 2.65
CA ILE A 60 15.53 8.37 2.93
C ILE A 60 15.90 8.72 4.37
N VAL A 61 15.42 7.93 5.35
CA VAL A 61 15.73 8.10 6.79
C VAL A 61 17.24 8.06 7.02
N LYS A 62 17.93 7.10 6.40
CA LYS A 62 19.38 6.95 6.53
C LYS A 62 20.14 8.12 5.93
N GLN A 63 19.77 8.59 4.74
CA GLN A 63 20.38 9.77 4.11
C GLN A 63 20.15 11.04 4.93
N ALA A 64 19.00 11.15 5.57
CA ALA A 64 18.64 12.25 6.44
C ALA A 64 19.29 12.15 7.84
N GLY A 65 19.96 11.04 8.17
CA GLY A 65 20.69 10.86 9.43
C GLY A 65 19.83 10.44 10.62
N PHE A 66 18.59 9.96 10.41
CA PHE A 66 17.63 9.63 11.47
C PHE A 66 17.58 8.13 11.84
N GLN A 67 18.53 7.33 11.36
CA GLN A 67 18.46 5.86 11.45
C GLN A 67 18.46 5.32 12.91
N GLU A 68 19.03 6.05 13.87
CA GLU A 68 19.07 5.68 15.29
C GLU A 68 17.97 6.37 16.13
N THR A 69 17.34 7.42 15.60
CA THR A 69 16.39 8.29 16.32
C THR A 69 14.92 7.87 16.18
N LEU A 70 14.57 7.04 15.20
CA LEU A 70 13.18 6.58 15.00
C LEU A 70 12.61 5.70 16.12
N SER A 71 13.48 5.20 17.00
CA SER A 71 13.14 4.42 18.20
C SER A 71 12.93 5.27 19.46
N SER A 72 13.30 6.55 19.44
CA SER A 72 13.09 7.47 20.55
C SER A 72 12.03 8.52 20.19
N GLU A 73 11.27 9.00 21.17
CA GLU A 73 10.31 10.11 21.03
C GLU A 73 11.04 11.45 20.80
N SER A 74 12.04 11.49 19.92
CA SER A 74 12.77 12.71 19.60
C SER A 74 11.86 13.64 18.79
N THR A 75 11.63 14.84 19.32
CA THR A 75 10.81 15.90 18.71
C THR A 75 11.40 16.53 17.45
N ASP A 76 12.59 16.09 17.01
CA ASP A 76 13.35 16.70 15.91
C ASP A 76 13.26 15.91 14.59
N ILE A 77 12.35 14.93 14.48
CA ILE A 77 12.11 14.21 13.22
C ILE A 77 11.37 15.14 12.25
N PRO A 78 11.88 15.36 11.03
CA PRO A 78 11.21 16.20 10.03
C PRO A 78 9.80 15.69 9.73
N ASN A 79 8.86 16.63 9.54
CA ASN A 79 7.47 16.31 9.25
C ASN A 79 7.33 15.41 8.01
N GLU A 80 8.22 15.57 7.02
CA GLU A 80 8.27 14.76 5.81
C GLU A 80 8.55 13.29 6.14
N ILE A 81 9.48 13.01 7.04
CA ILE A 81 9.81 11.63 7.45
C ILE A 81 8.65 11.01 8.23
N THR A 82 8.03 11.77 9.13
CA THR A 82 6.82 11.33 9.85
C THR A 82 5.67 11.05 8.89
N LEU A 83 5.47 11.90 7.88
CA LEU A 83 4.44 11.73 6.86
C LEU A 83 4.63 10.44 6.06
N LEU A 84 5.86 10.16 5.61
CA LEU A 84 6.18 8.94 4.86
C LEU A 84 6.01 7.68 5.72
N ARG A 85 6.36 7.75 7.01
CA ARG A 85 6.15 6.64 7.95
C ARG A 85 4.67 6.33 8.10
N ASN A 86 3.85 7.34 8.40
CA ASN A 86 2.42 7.17 8.55
C ASN A 86 1.79 6.62 7.26
N CYS A 87 2.25 7.11 6.10
CA CYS A 87 1.83 6.60 4.80
C CYS A 87 2.12 5.10 4.64
N LEU A 88 3.33 4.65 4.99
CA LEU A 88 3.69 3.23 4.97
C LEU A 88 2.83 2.38 5.91
N ASP A 89 2.64 2.84 7.15
CA ASP A 89 1.84 2.12 8.15
C ASP A 89 0.39 1.93 7.64
N MET A 90 -0.15 2.91 6.93
CA MET A 90 -1.50 2.86 6.36
C MET A 90 -1.58 1.91 5.16
N TYR A 91 -0.58 1.89 4.27
CA TYR A 91 -0.54 0.91 3.18
C TYR A 91 -0.31 -0.52 3.65
N ASP A 92 0.44 -0.72 4.74
CA ASP A 92 0.60 -2.04 5.37
C ASP A 92 -0.75 -2.55 5.95
N GLN A 93 -1.50 -1.66 6.61
CA GLN A 93 -2.86 -1.97 7.08
C GLN A 93 -3.81 -2.29 5.93
N GLU A 94 -3.80 -1.48 4.87
CA GLU A 94 -4.57 -1.75 3.65
C GLU A 94 -4.17 -3.12 3.05
N PHE A 95 -2.88 -3.43 3.01
CA PHE A 95 -2.37 -4.68 2.46
C PHE A 95 -2.91 -5.90 3.23
N MET A 96 -2.96 -5.86 4.56
CA MET A 96 -3.49 -6.96 5.37
C MET A 96 -4.94 -7.32 4.97
N VAL A 97 -5.77 -6.32 4.68
CA VAL A 97 -7.15 -6.55 4.20
C VAL A 97 -7.14 -7.20 2.82
N LYS A 98 -6.29 -6.72 1.91
CA LYS A 98 -6.15 -7.29 0.56
C LYS A 98 -5.64 -8.74 0.59
N GLU A 99 -4.73 -9.05 1.51
CA GLU A 99 -4.23 -10.41 1.72
C GLU A 99 -5.32 -11.34 2.26
N CYS A 100 -6.17 -10.86 3.16
CA CYS A 100 -7.34 -11.61 3.63
C CYS A 100 -8.31 -11.93 2.47
N ILE A 101 -8.57 -10.94 1.61
CA ILE A 101 -9.42 -11.11 0.42
C ILE A 101 -8.79 -12.12 -0.54
N LYS A 102 -7.48 -12.06 -0.79
CA LYS A 102 -6.73 -13.08 -1.54
C LYS A 102 -6.95 -14.46 -0.94
N GLY A 103 -6.78 -14.62 0.37
CA GLY A 103 -6.96 -15.89 1.05
C GLY A 103 -8.34 -16.51 0.85
N VAL A 104 -9.40 -15.70 0.84
CA VAL A 104 -10.75 -16.17 0.51
C VAL A 104 -10.85 -16.58 -0.96
N ALA A 105 -10.36 -15.72 -1.86
CA ALA A 105 -10.41 -15.96 -3.29
C ALA A 105 -9.64 -17.22 -3.69
N SER A 106 -8.40 -17.43 -3.23
CA SER A 106 -7.53 -18.51 -3.70
C SER A 106 -7.88 -19.90 -3.15
N ASN A 107 -8.58 -19.98 -2.01
CA ASN A 107 -8.91 -21.27 -1.39
C ASN A 107 -10.20 -21.89 -1.96
N GLN A 108 -11.36 -21.34 -1.57
CA GLN A 108 -12.67 -21.88 -1.94
C GLN A 108 -13.43 -20.96 -2.91
N GLY A 109 -12.85 -19.80 -3.22
CA GLY A 109 -13.56 -18.70 -3.85
C GLY A 109 -14.64 -18.11 -2.92
N PHE A 110 -15.27 -17.03 -3.37
CA PHE A 110 -16.34 -16.40 -2.60
C PHE A 110 -17.59 -17.28 -2.59
N ALA A 111 -18.13 -17.60 -1.41
CA ALA A 111 -19.27 -18.50 -1.30
C ALA A 111 -20.57 -17.96 -1.95
N THR A 112 -20.75 -16.63 -1.94
CA THR A 112 -21.95 -15.97 -2.47
C THR A 112 -21.60 -14.70 -3.22
N GLN A 113 -22.52 -14.20 -4.05
CA GLN A 113 -22.38 -12.89 -4.71
C GLN A 113 -22.32 -11.74 -3.69
N GLN A 114 -23.00 -11.87 -2.56
CA GLN A 114 -22.95 -10.88 -1.48
C GLN A 114 -21.56 -10.83 -0.84
N HIS A 115 -20.93 -11.99 -0.60
CA HIS A 115 -19.55 -12.04 -0.09
C HIS A 115 -18.59 -11.40 -1.09
N LEU A 116 -18.70 -11.72 -2.39
CA LEU A 116 -17.87 -11.12 -3.43
C LEU A 116 -18.05 -9.59 -3.50
N SER A 117 -19.28 -9.11 -3.49
CA SER A 117 -19.59 -7.67 -3.56
C SER A 117 -19.08 -6.93 -2.32
N GLY A 118 -19.19 -7.54 -1.13
CA GLY A 118 -18.59 -7.02 0.10
C GLY A 118 -17.07 -6.93 0.00
N SER A 119 -16.40 -7.96 -0.52
CA SER A 119 -14.95 -7.95 -0.72
C SER A 119 -14.49 -6.95 -1.78
N ILE A 120 -15.26 -6.73 -2.85
CA ILE A 120 -14.99 -5.66 -3.83
C ILE A 120 -15.10 -4.28 -3.17
N ALA A 121 -16.12 -4.07 -2.33
CA ALA A 121 -16.30 -2.82 -1.61
C ALA A 121 -15.12 -2.57 -0.66
N LEU A 122 -14.74 -3.58 0.15
CA LEU A 122 -13.57 -3.52 1.03
C LEU A 122 -12.28 -3.28 0.25
N TRP A 123 -12.07 -3.95 -0.89
CA TRP A 123 -10.88 -3.72 -1.70
C TRP A 123 -10.74 -2.25 -2.16
N LYS A 124 -11.87 -1.60 -2.47
CA LYS A 124 -11.94 -0.23 -2.99
C LYS A 124 -12.02 0.85 -1.90
N SER A 125 -12.60 0.54 -0.74
CA SER A 125 -12.88 1.53 0.31
C SER A 125 -11.63 1.93 1.10
N GLU A 126 -10.55 1.19 0.96
CA GLU A 126 -9.40 1.25 1.87
C GLU A 126 -8.24 2.09 1.30
N SER A 127 -8.52 3.15 0.53
CA SER A 127 -7.54 4.24 0.41
C SER A 127 -7.45 4.93 1.77
N TYR A 128 -6.79 4.31 2.74
CA TYR A 128 -6.69 4.88 4.08
C TYR A 128 -5.98 6.23 4.05
N LEU A 129 -5.05 6.44 3.11
CA LEU A 129 -4.48 7.76 2.90
C LEU A 129 -5.56 8.71 2.41
N ASP A 130 -5.82 9.73 3.23
CA ASP A 130 -6.52 10.94 2.81
C ASP A 130 -5.86 11.47 1.52
N ASP A 131 -6.68 11.87 0.55
CA ASP A 131 -6.23 12.51 -0.69
C ASP A 131 -5.30 13.69 -0.39
N GLU A 132 -5.51 14.36 0.74
CA GLU A 132 -4.65 15.43 1.24
C GLU A 132 -3.22 14.93 1.56
N ILE A 133 -3.07 13.78 2.23
CA ILE A 133 -1.76 13.19 2.54
C ILE A 133 -1.04 12.77 1.26
N GLN A 134 -1.76 12.15 0.31
CA GLN A 134 -1.17 11.78 -0.99
C GLN A 134 -0.68 13.03 -1.74
N LEU A 135 -1.46 14.12 -1.72
CA LEU A 135 -1.09 15.37 -2.35
C LEU A 135 0.15 16.00 -1.68
N GLN A 136 0.19 16.02 -0.34
CA GLN A 136 1.34 16.52 0.42
C GLN A 136 2.62 15.75 0.05
N ILE A 137 2.56 14.42 0.00
CA ILE A 137 3.72 13.60 -0.39
C ILE A 137 4.14 13.90 -1.83
N LYS A 138 3.19 14.01 -2.77
CA LYS A 138 3.47 14.31 -4.17
C LYS A 138 4.14 15.68 -4.37
N GLN A 139 3.92 16.63 -3.47
CA GLN A 139 4.51 17.97 -3.50
C GLN A 139 5.91 18.07 -2.87
N LEU A 140 6.39 17.05 -2.14
CA LEU A 140 7.75 17.04 -1.58
C LEU A 140 8.81 17.21 -2.67
N LYS A 141 9.84 18.02 -2.47
CA LYS A 141 10.87 18.24 -3.51
C LYS A 141 11.96 17.20 -3.49
#